data_AF-A0A2G9TY06-F1
#
_entry.id   AF-A0A2G9TY06-F1
#
_cell.length_a   1.000
_cell.length_b   1.000
_cell.length_c   1.000
_cell.angle_alpha   90.00
_cell.angle_beta   90.00
_cell.angle_gamma   90.00
#
_symmetry.space_group_name_H-M   'P 1'
#
loop_
_entity.id
_entity.type
_entity.pdbx_description
1 polymer ?
#
loop_
_entity_poly.entity_id
_entity_poly.type
_entity_poly.pdbx_seq_one_letter_code
_entity_poly.pdbx_strand_id
1 'polypeptide(L)'
;MSTVFDCAEQSFSVKVRPIGRKKGVDCLGVAEKFARILPLNTASVNLKTPLNSFYILEEFSDACQLEPQRLIFCRLIGDGQYKLKSRYDIKTRRYIGNTTMDPELAFIQSNITSVRTCDLVLDPFMGTGGLLLSAAEFGAYTIGTEINYQIAKAI
;
A
#
# COMPACT_ATOMS: atom_id res chain seq x y z
N MET A 1 -25.01 4.79 -23.86
CA MET A 1 -24.71 4.05 -22.62
C MET A 1 -23.87 4.97 -21.75
N SER A 2 -24.44 5.57 -20.70
CA SER A 2 -23.64 6.33 -19.74
C SER A 2 -22.73 5.35 -19.01
N THR A 3 -21.42 5.47 -19.20
CA THR A 3 -20.46 4.68 -18.43
C THR A 3 -20.55 5.14 -16.97
N VAL A 4 -20.36 4.23 -16.01
CA VAL A 4 -20.39 4.53 -14.56
C VAL A 4 -19.38 5.62 -14.18
N PHE A 5 -18.40 5.89 -15.04
CA PHE A 5 -17.31 6.82 -14.83
C PHE A 5 -17.50 8.18 -15.52
N ASP A 6 -18.53 8.35 -16.38
CA ASP A 6 -18.77 9.57 -17.16
C ASP A 6 -20.09 10.26 -16.77
N CYS A 7 -20.09 10.92 -15.61
CA CYS A 7 -21.16 11.84 -15.21
C CYS A 7 -20.59 13.07 -14.50
N ALA A 8 -21.42 14.11 -14.31
CA ALA A 8 -20.98 15.42 -13.80
C ALA A 8 -20.41 15.35 -12.37
N GLU A 9 -20.85 14.37 -11.58
CA GLU A 9 -20.38 14.12 -10.22
C GLU A 9 -19.04 13.36 -10.19
N GLN A 10 -18.61 12.77 -11.30
CA GLN A 10 -17.36 12.04 -11.39
C GLN A 10 -16.19 12.98 -11.68
N SER A 11 -15.02 12.57 -11.19
CA SER A 11 -13.76 13.16 -11.58
C SER A 11 -12.72 12.09 -11.81
N PHE A 12 -11.75 12.36 -12.69
CA PHE A 12 -10.70 11.42 -12.99
C PHE A 12 -9.31 12.04 -13.11
N SER A 13 -8.30 11.20 -12.96
CA SER A 13 -6.92 11.51 -13.37
C SER A 13 -6.34 10.33 -14.13
N VAL A 14 -5.40 10.62 -15.02
CA VAL A 14 -4.58 9.60 -15.68
C VAL A 14 -3.14 9.79 -15.23
N LYS A 15 -2.53 8.71 -14.75
CA LYS A 15 -1.15 8.71 -14.25
C LYS A 15 -0.35 7.64 -14.98
N VAL A 16 0.90 7.93 -15.28
CA VAL A 16 1.80 6.98 -15.93
C VAL A 16 2.84 6.52 -14.92
N ARG A 17 3.09 5.22 -14.88
CA ARG A 17 4.09 4.60 -14.01
C ARG A 17 4.98 3.67 -14.85
N PRO A 18 6.20 4.11 -15.18
CA PRO A 18 7.15 3.23 -15.83
C PRO A 18 7.79 2.26 -14.84
N ILE A 19 7.98 1.02 -15.28
CA ILE A 19 8.56 -0.11 -14.56
C ILE A 19 9.75 -0.60 -15.37
N GLY A 20 10.90 -0.81 -14.73
CA GLY A 20 12.14 -1.22 -15.43
C GLY A 20 12.97 -0.05 -16.00
N ARG A 21 12.34 1.10 -16.27
CA ARG A 21 13.02 2.34 -16.70
C ARG A 21 12.54 3.54 -15.88
N LYS A 22 13.47 4.38 -15.40
CA LYS A 22 13.13 5.55 -14.55
C LYS A 22 13.40 6.91 -15.20
N LYS A 23 14.19 6.97 -16.28
CA LYS A 23 14.65 8.22 -16.91
C LYS A 23 14.24 8.26 -18.38
N GLY A 24 13.99 9.48 -18.87
CA GLY A 24 13.68 9.73 -20.28
C GLY A 24 12.33 9.15 -20.74
N VAL A 25 11.40 8.91 -19.81
CA VAL A 25 10.03 8.52 -20.10
C VAL A 25 9.15 9.76 -20.01
N ASP A 26 8.43 10.06 -21.09
CA ASP A 26 7.49 11.18 -21.15
C ASP A 26 6.14 10.80 -20.50
N CYS A 27 6.15 10.73 -19.17
CA CYS A 27 4.95 10.36 -18.41
C CYS A 27 3.78 11.34 -18.63
N LEU A 28 4.06 12.62 -18.86
CA LEU A 28 3.02 13.63 -19.02
C LEU A 28 2.37 13.51 -20.40
N GLY A 29 3.16 13.48 -21.48
CA GLY A 29 2.62 13.34 -22.83
C GLY A 29 1.89 12.02 -23.04
N VAL A 30 2.34 10.93 -22.41
CA VAL A 30 1.60 9.66 -22.43
C VAL A 30 0.27 9.79 -21.67
N ALA A 31 0.25 10.40 -20.49
CA ALA A 31 -0.99 10.60 -19.73
C ALA A 31 -2.01 11.42 -20.52
N GLU A 32 -1.58 12.51 -21.17
CA GLU A 32 -2.43 13.37 -22.00
C GLU A 32 -3.01 12.64 -23.21
N LYS A 33 -2.17 11.84 -23.92
CA LYS A 33 -2.62 11.02 -25.04
C LYS A 33 -3.74 10.07 -24.63
N PHE A 34 -3.58 9.37 -23.51
CA PHE A 34 -4.60 8.46 -23.01
C PHE A 34 -5.84 9.21 -22.51
N ALA A 35 -5.67 10.31 -21.78
CA ALA A 35 -6.80 11.12 -21.31
C ALA A 35 -7.70 11.59 -22.46
N ARG A 36 -7.13 11.90 -23.63
CA ARG A 36 -7.87 12.27 -24.85
C ARG A 36 -8.65 11.12 -25.50
N ILE A 37 -8.22 9.87 -25.30
CA ILE A 37 -8.83 8.68 -25.92
C ILE A 37 -9.96 8.13 -25.04
N LEU A 38 -9.91 8.40 -23.73
CA LEU A 38 -10.94 7.94 -22.81
C LEU A 38 -12.30 8.55 -23.16
N PRO A 39 -13.39 7.75 -23.22
CA PRO A 39 -14.74 8.24 -23.50
C PRO A 39 -15.37 8.87 -22.24
N LEU A 40 -14.68 9.84 -21.65
CA LEU A 40 -15.06 10.57 -20.44
C LEU A 40 -15.22 12.06 -20.80
N ASN A 41 -16.37 12.40 -21.39
CA ASN A 41 -16.61 13.76 -21.90
C ASN A 41 -17.26 14.68 -20.85
N THR A 42 -17.96 14.09 -19.88
CA THR A 42 -18.73 14.77 -18.85
C THR A 42 -17.94 14.86 -17.54
N ALA A 43 -17.19 13.82 -17.20
CA ALA A 43 -16.39 13.79 -15.97
C ALA A 43 -15.23 14.81 -16.03
N SER A 44 -15.02 15.53 -14.91
CA SER A 44 -13.97 16.54 -14.83
C SER A 44 -12.58 15.94 -14.55
N VAL A 45 -11.53 16.57 -15.06
CA VAL A 45 -10.14 16.20 -14.73
C VAL A 45 -9.76 16.81 -13.37
N ASN A 46 -9.37 15.97 -12.40
CA ASN A 46 -8.87 16.39 -11.10
C ASN A 46 -7.56 15.66 -10.76
N LEU A 47 -6.44 16.39 -10.77
CA LEU A 47 -5.12 15.79 -10.55
C LEU A 47 -4.76 15.58 -9.07
N LYS A 48 -5.50 16.22 -8.14
CA LYS A 48 -5.19 16.19 -6.70
C LYS A 48 -6.02 15.13 -5.97
N THR A 49 -7.33 15.17 -6.14
CA THR A 49 -8.29 14.32 -5.41
C THR A 49 -9.36 13.76 -6.34
N PRO A 50 -8.98 12.98 -7.37
CA PRO A 50 -9.93 12.36 -8.27
C PRO A 50 -10.74 11.25 -7.60
N LEU A 51 -11.99 11.07 -8.01
CA LEU A 51 -12.78 9.88 -7.66
C LEU A 51 -12.25 8.63 -8.37
N ASN A 52 -11.79 8.78 -9.61
CA ASN A 52 -11.23 7.70 -10.42
C ASN A 52 -9.77 8.00 -10.79
N SER A 53 -8.83 7.26 -10.21
CA SER A 53 -7.44 7.31 -10.65
C SER A 53 -7.16 6.17 -11.62
N PHE A 54 -6.92 6.51 -12.89
CA PHE A 54 -6.47 5.57 -13.90
C PHE A 54 -4.95 5.59 -14.00
N TYR A 55 -4.36 4.41 -14.19
CA TYR A 55 -2.92 4.21 -14.30
C TYR A 55 -2.59 3.53 -15.63
N ILE A 56 -1.52 4.02 -16.26
CA ILE A 56 -0.86 3.39 -17.38
C ILE A 56 0.47 2.87 -16.85
N LEU A 57 0.62 1.55 -16.80
CA LEU A 57 1.86 0.90 -16.44
C LEU A 57 2.64 0.61 -17.72
N GLU A 58 3.83 1.18 -17.81
CA GLU A 58 4.74 0.97 -18.93
C GLU A 58 5.85 0.04 -18.47
N GLU A 59 5.82 -1.21 -18.90
CA GLU A 59 6.82 -2.19 -18.53
C GLU A 59 7.92 -2.27 -19.58
N PHE A 60 9.13 -1.93 -19.17
CA PHE A 60 10.35 -2.05 -19.97
C PHE A 60 11.12 -3.28 -19.51
N SER A 61 11.68 -4.06 -20.44
CA SER A 61 12.53 -5.21 -20.10
C SER A 61 13.81 -4.79 -19.37
N ASP A 62 14.34 -3.61 -19.72
CA ASP A 62 15.54 -3.03 -19.15
C ASP A 62 15.54 -1.50 -19.30
N ALA A 63 16.50 -0.83 -18.65
CA ALA A 63 16.59 0.62 -18.62
C ALA A 63 17.04 1.26 -19.96
N CYS A 64 17.57 0.46 -20.88
CA CYS A 64 18.07 0.91 -22.18
C CYS A 64 16.96 0.95 -23.24
N GLN A 65 15.92 0.11 -23.12
CA GLN A 65 14.80 0.07 -24.07
C GLN A 65 14.03 1.38 -24.15
N LEU A 66 13.91 1.94 -25.35
CA LEU A 66 13.21 3.20 -25.60
C LEU A 66 11.69 3.05 -25.58
N GLU A 67 11.18 1.86 -25.89
CA GLU A 67 9.75 1.55 -25.93
C GLU A 67 9.40 0.48 -24.89
N PRO A 68 8.22 0.57 -24.25
CA PRO A 68 7.78 -0.44 -23.31
C PRO A 68 7.41 -1.72 -24.05
N GLN A 69 7.80 -2.86 -23.49
CA GLN A 69 7.41 -4.18 -23.97
C GLN A 69 5.91 -4.43 -23.75
N ARG A 70 5.34 -3.87 -22.68
CA ARG A 70 3.94 -4.02 -22.32
C ARG A 70 3.36 -2.73 -21.76
N LEU A 71 2.15 -2.40 -22.22
CA LEU A 71 1.32 -1.32 -21.69
C LEU A 71 0.11 -1.91 -21.00
N ILE A 72 -0.14 -1.50 -19.75
CA ILE A 72 -1.31 -1.94 -18.98
C ILE A 72 -2.10 -0.71 -18.55
N PHE A 73 -3.38 -0.66 -18.91
CA PHE A 73 -4.31 0.34 -18.40
C PHE A 73 -5.13 -0.26 -17.25
N CYS A 74 -5.16 0.41 -16.10
CA CYS A 74 -5.88 -0.07 -14.92
C CYS A 74 -6.47 1.08 -14.09
N ARG A 75 -7.38 0.73 -13.18
CA ARG A 75 -7.93 1.66 -12.19
C ARG A 75 -7.33 1.36 -10.82
N LEU A 76 -6.94 2.40 -10.10
CA LEU A 76 -6.54 2.27 -8.69
C LEU A 76 -7.75 1.88 -7.85
N ILE A 77 -7.66 0.77 -7.15
CA ILE A 77 -8.70 0.27 -6.24
C ILE A 77 -8.35 0.49 -4.76
N GLY A 78 -7.08 0.71 -4.45
CA GLY A 78 -6.60 0.94 -3.09
C GLY A 78 -5.09 1.11 -3.06
N ASP A 79 -4.60 1.70 -1.98
CA ASP A 79 -3.18 1.90 -1.71
C ASP A 79 -2.69 0.89 -0.67
N GLY A 80 -1.40 0.54 -0.76
CA GLY A 80 -0.74 -0.26 0.28
C GLY A 80 -0.52 0.55 1.56
N GLN A 81 -0.44 -0.12 2.70
CA GLN A 81 -0.29 0.52 4.02
C GLN A 81 1.18 0.72 4.43
N TYR A 82 2.05 1.13 3.50
CA TYR A 82 3.51 1.22 3.73
C TYR A 82 3.92 2.14 4.88
N LYS A 83 3.05 3.07 5.30
CA LYS A 83 3.31 3.99 6.41
C LYS A 83 3.30 3.30 7.78
N LEU A 84 2.72 2.11 7.88
CA LEU A 84 2.62 1.38 9.15
C LEU A 84 3.99 1.09 9.76
N LYS A 85 5.01 0.73 8.96
CA LYS A 85 6.35 0.49 9.49
C LYS A 85 6.97 1.71 10.18
N SER A 86 6.72 2.91 9.65
CA SER A 86 7.20 4.16 10.23
C SER A 86 6.38 4.56 11.45
N ARG A 87 5.06 4.31 11.45
CA ARG A 87 4.19 4.54 12.60
C ARG A 87 4.56 3.65 13.79
N TYR A 88 4.97 2.42 13.53
CA TYR A 88 5.35 1.43 14.54
C TYR A 88 6.86 1.28 14.72
N ASP A 89 7.64 2.32 14.34
CA ASP A 89 9.09 2.35 14.52
C ASP A 89 9.46 2.00 15.97
N ILE A 90 10.36 1.03 16.12
CA ILE A 90 10.81 0.49 17.40
C ILE A 90 11.31 1.62 18.32
N LYS A 91 11.94 2.66 17.76
CA LYS A 91 12.50 3.79 18.53
C LYS A 91 11.44 4.62 19.24
N THR A 92 10.18 4.53 18.83
CA THR A 92 9.08 5.29 19.42
C THR A 92 8.34 4.51 20.51
N ARG A 93 8.69 3.23 20.73
CA ARG A 93 8.07 2.39 21.76
C ARG A 93 8.51 2.83 23.16
N ARG A 94 7.58 2.72 24.13
CA ARG A 94 7.86 2.98 25.55
C ARG A 94 8.83 1.96 26.13
N TYR A 95 8.74 0.72 25.68
CA TYR A 95 9.65 -0.36 26.04
C TYR A 95 10.36 -0.88 24.81
N ILE A 96 11.69 -0.94 24.88
CA ILE A 96 12.56 -1.46 23.82
C ILE A 96 13.42 -2.55 24.46
N GLY A 97 13.20 -3.78 24.04
CA GLY A 97 14.02 -4.93 24.42
C GLY A 97 15.13 -5.20 23.42
N ASN A 98 16.07 -6.07 23.79
CA ASN A 98 17.26 -6.38 22.99
C ASN A 98 16.93 -7.04 21.64
N THR A 99 15.82 -7.77 21.58
CA THR A 99 15.35 -8.45 20.36
C THR A 99 13.89 -8.09 20.14
N THR A 100 13.61 -7.45 19.01
CA THR A 100 12.27 -7.04 18.61
C THR A 100 12.14 -7.27 17.11
N MET A 101 11.01 -7.83 16.67
CA MET A 101 10.70 -7.99 15.25
C MET A 101 10.65 -6.62 14.57
N ASP A 102 11.24 -6.52 13.38
CA ASP A 102 11.12 -5.33 12.54
C ASP A 102 9.63 -5.06 12.21
N PRO A 103 9.14 -3.81 12.34
CA PRO A 103 7.73 -3.51 12.11
C PRO A 103 7.23 -3.90 10.72
N GLU A 104 8.02 -3.73 9.65
CA GLU A 104 7.62 -4.10 8.30
C GLU A 104 7.40 -5.61 8.18
N LEU A 105 8.33 -6.40 8.74
CA LEU A 105 8.21 -7.86 8.79
C LEU A 105 7.02 -8.32 9.64
N ALA A 106 6.76 -7.66 10.77
CA ALA A 106 5.61 -7.98 11.62
C ALA A 106 4.27 -7.80 10.87
N PHE A 107 4.10 -6.68 10.15
CA PHE A 107 2.91 -6.44 9.34
C PHE A 107 2.79 -7.43 8.17
N ILE A 108 3.90 -7.80 7.53
CA ILE A 108 3.91 -8.85 6.52
C ILE A 108 3.45 -10.18 7.12
N GLN A 109 3.92 -10.53 8.32
CA GLN A 109 3.51 -11.77 9.00
C GLN A 109 2.01 -11.77 9.31
N SER A 110 1.46 -10.67 9.85
CA SER A 110 0.02 -10.54 10.09
C SER A 110 -0.81 -10.66 8.81
N ASN A 111 -0.28 -10.17 7.68
CA ASN A 111 -0.91 -10.35 6.37
C ASN A 111 -0.85 -11.81 5.90
N ILE A 112 0.29 -12.50 6.07
CA ILE A 112 0.45 -13.92 5.72
C ILE A 112 -0.54 -14.79 6.51
N THR A 113 -0.70 -14.51 7.80
CA THR A 113 -1.68 -15.21 8.65
C THR A 113 -3.11 -14.74 8.42
N SER A 114 -3.33 -13.79 7.50
CA SER A 114 -4.64 -13.25 7.15
C SER A 114 -5.44 -12.75 8.36
N VAL A 115 -4.76 -12.08 9.30
CA VAL A 115 -5.42 -11.53 10.50
C VAL A 115 -6.52 -10.56 10.10
N ARG A 116 -7.68 -10.72 10.73
CA ARG A 116 -8.88 -9.90 10.55
C ARG A 116 -9.35 -9.33 11.87
N THR A 117 -10.21 -8.33 11.75
CA THR A 117 -10.91 -7.77 12.90
C THR A 117 -11.67 -8.86 13.64
N CYS A 118 -11.58 -8.84 14.98
CA CYS A 118 -12.14 -9.83 15.89
C CYS A 118 -11.47 -11.21 15.90
N ASP A 119 -10.38 -11.44 15.15
CA ASP A 119 -9.58 -12.66 15.32
C ASP A 119 -8.95 -12.70 16.72
N LEU A 120 -8.69 -13.91 17.22
CA LEU A 120 -7.88 -14.12 18.41
C LEU A 120 -6.47 -14.56 17.99
N VAL A 121 -5.48 -13.72 18.24
CA VAL A 121 -4.07 -13.98 17.88
C VAL A 121 -3.27 -14.27 19.15
N LEU A 122 -2.65 -15.44 19.19
CA LEU A 122 -1.73 -15.86 20.24
C LEU A 122 -0.28 -15.82 19.74
N ASP A 123 0.58 -15.08 20.42
CA ASP A 123 2.03 -15.17 20.27
C ASP A 123 2.64 -15.84 21.51
N PRO A 124 3.06 -17.12 21.43
CA PRO A 124 3.57 -17.84 22.59
C PRO A 124 4.97 -17.36 23.05
N PHE A 125 5.64 -16.49 22.27
CA PHE A 125 6.96 -15.94 22.59
C PHE A 125 7.00 -14.45 22.24
N MET A 126 6.06 -13.68 22.81
CA MET A 126 5.75 -12.33 22.34
C MET A 126 6.91 -11.34 22.45
N GLY A 127 7.91 -11.59 23.32
CA GLY A 127 9.00 -10.67 23.57
C GLY A 127 8.46 -9.28 23.91
N THR A 128 8.82 -8.28 23.10
CA THR A 128 8.36 -6.88 23.25
C THR A 128 7.02 -6.59 22.56
N GLY A 129 6.25 -7.63 22.22
CA GLY A 129 4.91 -7.52 21.64
C GLY A 129 4.86 -7.09 20.18
N GLY A 130 5.97 -7.17 19.43
CA GLY A 130 6.05 -6.65 18.06
C GLY A 130 5.02 -7.23 17.09
N LEU A 131 4.83 -8.55 17.11
CA LEU A 131 3.85 -9.25 16.26
C LEU A 131 2.41 -9.01 16.73
N LEU A 132 2.21 -8.86 18.04
CA LEU A 132 0.89 -8.55 18.60
C LEU A 132 0.45 -7.13 18.23
N LEU A 133 1.37 -6.17 18.17
CA LEU A 133 1.04 -4.81 17.73
C LEU A 133 0.53 -4.76 16.29
N SER A 134 1.12 -5.54 15.37
CA SER A 134 0.64 -5.60 13.98
C SER A 134 -0.71 -6.31 13.87
N ALA A 135 -0.93 -7.37 14.63
CA ALA A 135 -2.24 -8.04 14.69
C ALA A 135 -3.33 -7.12 15.28
N ALA A 136 -3.03 -6.40 16.36
CA ALA A 136 -3.95 -5.46 16.98
C ALA A 136 -4.30 -4.27 16.05
N GLU A 137 -3.36 -3.78 15.24
CA GLU A 137 -3.62 -2.75 14.23
C GLU A 137 -4.64 -3.21 13.18
N PHE A 138 -4.72 -4.53 12.89
CA PHE A 138 -5.77 -5.11 12.04
C PHE A 138 -7.07 -5.43 12.79
N GLY A 139 -7.16 -5.06 14.07
CA GLY A 139 -8.36 -5.18 14.89
C GLY A 139 -8.54 -6.53 15.56
N ALA A 140 -7.50 -7.34 15.65
CA ALA A 140 -7.54 -8.60 16.38
C ALA A 140 -7.39 -8.41 17.90
N TYR A 141 -7.97 -9.34 18.66
CA TYR A 141 -7.67 -9.52 20.07
C TYR A 141 -6.37 -10.29 20.20
N THR A 142 -5.43 -9.76 20.99
CA THR A 142 -4.09 -10.31 21.10
C THR A 142 -3.82 -10.88 22.47
N ILE A 143 -3.21 -12.05 22.50
CA ILE A 143 -2.72 -12.73 23.70
C ILE A 143 -1.26 -13.05 23.46
N GLY A 144 -0.42 -12.80 24.45
CA GLY A 144 0.99 -13.15 24.37
C GLY A 144 1.48 -13.82 25.64
N THR A 145 2.44 -14.73 25.48
CA THR A 145 3.18 -15.31 26.60
C THR A 145 4.67 -15.01 26.46
N GLU A 146 5.32 -14.76 27.59
CA GLU A 146 6.74 -14.48 27.68
C GLU A 146 7.27 -15.06 28.99
N ILE A 147 8.37 -15.80 28.93
CA ILE A 147 8.95 -16.48 30.08
C ILE A 147 9.67 -15.49 31.00
N ASN A 148 10.23 -14.42 30.43
CA ASN A 148 10.89 -13.39 31.21
C ASN A 148 9.86 -12.42 31.79
N TYR A 149 9.60 -12.54 33.10
CA TYR A 149 8.67 -11.68 33.82
C TYR A 149 8.95 -10.17 33.67
N GLN A 150 10.22 -9.76 33.58
CA GLN A 150 10.55 -8.33 33.43
C GLN A 150 10.14 -7.80 32.06
N ILE A 151 10.23 -8.64 31.02
CA ILE A 151 9.74 -8.30 29.68
C ILE A 151 8.21 -8.32 29.72
N ALA A 152 7.59 -9.41 30.16
CA ALA A 152 6.14 -9.58 30.19
C ALA A 152 5.42 -8.46 30.96
N LYS A 153 6.02 -7.94 32.04
CA LYS A 153 5.47 -6.84 32.84
C LYS A 153 5.59 -5.48 32.16
N ALA A 154 6.56 -5.29 31.28
CA ALA A 154 6.92 -3.98 30.73
C ALA A 154 6.10 -3.58 29.48
N ILE A 155 5.40 -4.55 28.88
CA ILE A 155 4.58 -4.38 27.67
C ILE A 155 3.10 -4.21 27.99
#